data_AF-S5AG42-F1
#
_entry.id   AF-S5AG42-F1
#
_cell.length_a   1.000
_cell.length_b   1.000
_cell.length_c   1.000
_cell.angle_alpha   90.00
_cell.angle_beta   90.00
_cell.angle_gamma   90.00
#
_symmetry.space_group_name_H-M   'P 1'
#
loop_
_entity.id
_entity.type
_entity.pdbx_description
1 polymer ?
#
loop_
_entity_poly.entity_id
_entity_poly.type
_entity_poly.pdbx_seq_one_letter_code
_entity_poly.pdbx_strand_id
1 'polypeptide(L)' 'MSNLAVSKALAGFKLAELAVDSSPEGTLNPEYFQYRLLNLHELTEVNSMKIAPGFTNSENEKKGNKLWNN' A
#
# COMPACT_ATOMS: atom_id res chain seq x y z
N MET A 1 -8.66 -4.38 22.07
CA MET A 1 -8.32 -4.36 20.64
C MET A 1 -6.85 -4.71 20.52
N SER A 2 -6.52 -5.81 19.82
CA SER A 2 -5.15 -6.21 19.55
C SER A 2 -4.70 -5.58 18.23
N ASN A 3 -3.64 -4.77 18.26
CA ASN A 3 -2.96 -4.40 17.03
C ASN A 3 -2.37 -5.66 16.39
N LEU A 4 -2.60 -5.84 15.09
CA LEU A 4 -2.06 -6.97 14.35
C LEU A 4 -0.54 -6.82 14.29
N ALA A 5 0.19 -7.64 15.05
CA ALA A 5 1.64 -7.66 15.03
C ALA A 5 2.12 -8.47 13.81
N VAL A 6 2.55 -7.78 12.76
CA VAL A 6 3.09 -8.40 11.53
C VAL A 6 4.54 -8.00 11.37
N SER A 7 5.40 -8.96 11.02
CA SER A 7 6.78 -8.66 10.63
C SER A 7 6.78 -7.68 9.47
N LYS A 8 7.65 -6.66 9.50
CA LYS A 8 7.80 -5.69 8.40
C LYS A 8 7.98 -6.37 7.04
N ALA A 9 8.65 -7.53 7.00
CA ALA A 9 8.84 -8.30 5.77
C ALA A 9 7.53 -8.84 5.15
N LEU A 10 6.47 -9.00 5.95
CA LEU A 10 5.18 -9.58 5.55
C LEU A 10 4.02 -8.57 5.50
N ALA A 11 4.27 -7.31 5.89
CA ALA A 11 3.22 -6.29 6.00
C ALA A 11 2.43 -6.13 4.69
N GLY A 12 3.11 -5.87 3.57
CA GLY A 12 2.43 -5.69 2.29
C GLY A 12 1.72 -6.96 1.79
N PHE A 13 2.27 -8.15 2.08
CA PHE A 13 1.59 -9.41 1.75
C PHE A 13 0.26 -9.54 2.50
N LYS A 14 0.24 -9.25 3.80
CA LYS A 14 -1.00 -9.30 4.60
C LYS A 14 -2.01 -8.26 4.18
N LEU A 15 -1.57 -7.05 3.82
CA LEU A 15 -2.47 -6.02 3.31
C LEU A 15 -3.08 -6.40 1.95
N ALA A 16 -2.31 -7.07 1.09
CA ALA A 16 -2.82 -7.61 -0.17
C ALA A 16 -3.82 -8.75 0.04
N GLU A 17 -3.50 -9.71 0.92
CA GLU A 17 -4.38 -10.84 1.27
C GLU A 17 -5.73 -10.36 1.84
N LEU A 18 -5.71 -9.29 2.63
CA LEU A 18 -6.89 -8.70 3.26
C LEU A 18 -7.61 -7.66 2.39
N ALA A 19 -7.14 -7.43 1.15
CA ALA A 19 -7.65 -6.39 0.27
C ALA A 19 -7.79 -5.02 0.95
N VAL A 20 -6.71 -4.58 1.62
CA VAL A 20 -6.66 -3.26 2.26
C VAL A 20 -6.15 -2.22 1.27
N ASP A 21 -6.95 -1.17 1.06
CA ASP A 21 -6.53 0.02 0.32
C ASP A 21 -5.41 0.74 1.09
N SER A 22 -4.21 0.71 0.51
CA SER A 22 -3.00 1.35 1.01
C SER A 22 -2.60 2.55 0.14
N SER A 23 -3.53 3.12 -0.64
CA SER A 23 -3.29 4.37 -1.35
C SER A 23 -3.41 5.58 -0.40
N PRO A 24 -2.65 6.66 -0.64
CA PRO A 24 -2.63 7.78 0.29
C PRO A 24 -4.01 8.43 0.47
N GLU A 25 -4.78 8.54 -0.62
CA GLU A 25 -6.10 9.17 -0.65
C GLU A 25 -7.27 8.19 -0.51
N GLY A 26 -7.03 6.87 -0.53
CA GLY A 26 -8.09 5.85 -0.45
C GLY A 26 -8.91 5.81 -1.74
N THR A 27 -8.23 5.49 -2.84
CA THR A 27 -8.71 5.66 -4.22
C THR A 27 -9.12 4.35 -4.88
N LEU A 28 -8.91 3.21 -4.23
CA LEU A 28 -9.30 1.92 -4.78
C LEU A 28 -10.81 1.71 -4.66
N ASN A 29 -11.36 0.89 -5.55
CA ASN A 29 -12.80 0.63 -5.56
C ASN A 29 -13.23 -0.07 -4.24
N PRO A 30 -14.13 0.54 -3.44
CA PRO A 30 -14.54 0.01 -2.15
C PRO A 30 -15.31 -1.32 -2.23
N GLU A 31 -15.85 -1.69 -3.39
CA GLU A 31 -16.45 -3.02 -3.59
C GLU A 31 -15.42 -4.14 -3.44
N TYR A 32 -14.16 -3.87 -3.82
CA TYR A 32 -13.06 -4.83 -3.76
C TYR A 32 -12.13 -4.59 -2.58
N PHE A 33 -12.01 -3.35 -2.10
CA PHE A 33 -11.11 -2.96 -1.02
C PHE A 33 -11.88 -2.27 0.11
N GLN A 34 -12.51 -3.09 0.96
CA GLN A 34 -13.43 -2.61 2.01
C GLN A 34 -12.71 -1.97 3.20
N TYR A 35 -11.42 -2.21 3.34
CA TYR A 35 -10.60 -1.70 4.44
C TYR A 35 -9.60 -0.67 3.93
N ARG A 36 -9.31 0.34 4.75
CA ARG A 36 -8.31 1.37 4.47
C ARG A 36 -7.20 1.35 5.53
N LEU A 37 -5.96 1.50 5.06
CA LEU A 37 -4.79 1.58 5.93
C LEU A 37 -4.61 3.00 6.51
N LEU A 38 -5.09 3.22 7.73
CA LEU A 38 -5.07 4.54 8.37
C LEU A 38 -3.68 4.99 8.81
N ASN A 39 -2.79 4.06 9.17
CA ASN A 39 -1.43 4.34 9.63
C ASN A 39 -0.38 4.13 8.52
N LEU A 40 -0.75 4.43 7.27
CA LEU A 40 0.14 4.28 6.10
C LEU A 40 1.51 4.95 6.29
N HIS A 41 1.53 6.12 6.93
CA HIS A 41 2.73 6.91 7.21
C HIS A 41 3.78 6.17 8.07
N GLU A 42 3.39 5.17 8.86
CA GLU A 42 4.30 4.35 9.67
C GLU A 42 5.02 3.27 8.83
N LEU A 43 4.53 3.02 7.62
CA LEU A 43 4.92 1.88 6.79
C LEU A 43 5.63 2.29 5.48
N THR A 44 5.83 3.59 5.22
CA THR A 44 6.43 4.09 3.95
C THR A 44 7.81 3.51 3.66
N GLU A 45 8.61 3.27 4.70
CA GLU A 45 9.97 2.71 4.62
C GLU A 45 9.99 1.16 4.63
N VAL A 46 8.83 0.51 4.71
CA VAL A 46 8.72 -0.95 4.74
C VAL A 46 8.72 -1.48 3.31
N ASN A 47 9.83 -2.11 2.89
CA ASN A 47 10.01 -2.64 1.53
C ASN A 47 8.88 -3.54 1.02
N SER A 48 8.25 -4.33 1.90
CA SER A 48 7.13 -5.21 1.51
C SER A 48 5.88 -4.43 1.08
N MET A 49 5.73 -3.16 1.46
CA MET A 49 4.59 -2.33 1.04
C MET A 49 4.52 -2.16 -0.48
N LYS A 50 5.61 -2.39 -1.22
CA LYS A 50 5.60 -2.37 -2.70
C LYS A 50 4.60 -3.34 -3.33
N ILE A 51 4.15 -4.36 -2.61
CA ILE A 51 3.10 -5.30 -3.05
C ILE A 51 1.73 -5.02 -2.43
N ALA A 52 1.62 -4.02 -1.55
CA ALA A 52 0.34 -3.64 -0.94
C ALA A 52 -0.54 -2.92 -1.99
N PRO A 53 -1.85 -3.17 -2.04
CA PRO A 53 -2.74 -2.55 -3.00
C PRO A 53 -2.78 -1.03 -2.85
N GLY A 54 -2.63 -0.30 -3.96
CA GLY A 54 -2.73 1.16 -3.96
C GLY A 54 -1.50 1.89 -3.42
N PHE A 55 -0.51 1.18 -2.86
CA PHE A 55 0.70 1.83 -2.34
C PHE A 55 1.58 2.37 -3.47
N THR A 56 1.78 3.68 -3.51
CA THR A 56 2.76 4.35 -4.38
C THR A 56 3.90 4.91 -3.52
N ASN A 57 5.12 4.45 -3.80
CA ASN A 57 6.32 5.13 -3.30
C ASN A 57 6.81 6.13 -4.35
N SER A 58 7.44 7.23 -3.90
CA SER A 58 7.95 8.30 -4.77
C SER A 58 8.91 7.81 -5.87
N GLU A 59 9.55 6.65 -5.70
CA GLU A 59 10.36 5.99 -6.73
C GLU A 59 9.52 5.35 -7.86
N ASN A 60 8.35 4.81 -7.54
CA ASN A 60 7.44 4.18 -8.51
C ASN A 60 6.69 5.23 -9.34
N GLU A 61 6.31 6.36 -8.75
CA GLU A 61 5.69 7.49 -9.46
C GLU A 61 6.62 8.10 -10.51
N LYS A 62 7.92 8.25 -10.17
CA LYS A 62 8.95 8.74 -11.09
C LYS A 62 9.15 7.80 -12.28
N LYS A 63 9.07 6.49 -12.08
CA LYS A 63 9.15 5.49 -13.18
C LYS A 63 7.91 5.51 -14.06
N GLY A 64 6.71 5.61 -13.46
CA GLY A 64 5.45 5.76 -14.19
C GLY A 64 5.49 6.97 -15.11
N ASN A 65 5.73 8.17 -14.56
CA ASN A 65 5.76 9.41 -15.35
C ASN A 65 6.84 9.42 -16.44
N LYS A 66 7.96 8.71 -16.25
CA LYS A 66 9.01 8.59 -17.27
C LYS A 66 8.60 7.71 -18.47
N LEU A 67 7.70 6.74 -18.27
CA LEU A 67 7.24 5.83 -19.34
C LEU A 67 6.17 6.49 -20.24
N TRP A 68 5.40 7.44 -19.72
CA TRP A 68 4.34 8.14 -20.47
C TRP A 68 4.82 9.44 -21.15
N ASN A 69 6.02 9.92 -20.82
CA ASN A 69 6.59 11.17 -21.32
C ASN A 69 7.70 10.98 -22.37
N ASN A 70 7.82 9.78 -22.96
CA ASN A 70 8.80 9.45 -24.02
C ASN A 70 8.09 9.10 -25.33
#